data_AF-A0ABD1BRU1-F1
#
_entry.id   AF-A0ABD1BRU1-F1
#
_cell.length_a   1.000
_cell.length_b   1.000
_cell.length_c   1.000
_cell.angle_alpha   90.00
_cell.angle_beta   90.00
_cell.angle_gamma   90.00
#
_symmetry.space_group_name_H-M   'P 1'
#
loop_
_entity.id
_entity.type
_entity.pdbx_description
1 polymer ?
#
loop_
_entity_poly.entity_id
_entity_poly.type
_entity_poly.pdbx_seq_one_letter_code
_entity_poly.pdbx_strand_id
1 'polypeptide(L)'
;MENDWYVTGGDSKTLMFVQISPNENDQSETLCSLNFASRVRGIELGSAKKQLDNTELLKYKQMVEKWKQDMKGKDDQIRKMEETMYGLEAKIKERDTKNKTLQEKVKELESQLLVERKLARQAVDPIVYRWFRLL
;
A
#
# COMPACT_ATOMS: atom_id res chain seq x y z
N MET A 1 21.83 12.91 25.41
CA MET A 1 20.83 13.16 26.47
C MET A 1 20.93 14.65 26.79
N GLU A 2 20.58 15.53 25.86
CA GLU A 2 19.20 15.92 25.53
C GLU A 2 18.46 16.32 26.81
N ASN A 3 18.76 17.52 27.29
CA ASN A 3 17.96 18.18 28.32
C ASN A 3 17.11 19.23 27.61
N ASP A 4 15.91 18.78 27.24
CA ASP A 4 14.80 19.60 26.80
C ASP A 4 14.51 20.69 27.85
N TRP A 5 15.00 21.90 27.61
CA TRP A 5 14.58 23.10 28.34
C TRP A 5 13.60 23.96 27.51
N TYR A 6 12.77 23.33 26.68
CA TYR A 6 11.85 23.99 25.74
C TYR A 6 10.62 24.69 26.39
N VAL A 7 10.61 24.97 27.69
CA VAL A 7 9.37 25.48 28.35
C VAL A 7 9.11 26.98 28.12
N THR A 8 10.07 27.77 27.62
CA THR A 8 9.86 29.21 27.42
C THR A 8 10.15 29.71 26.02
N GLY A 9 10.22 28.83 25.01
CA GLY A 9 10.78 29.16 23.70
C GLY A 9 9.82 29.65 22.61
N GLY A 10 8.51 29.41 22.71
CA GLY A 10 7.62 29.82 21.62
C GLY A 10 6.16 29.49 21.88
N ASP A 11 5.33 30.53 21.86
CA ASP A 11 3.87 30.45 21.78
C ASP A 11 3.12 29.92 23.03
N SER A 12 3.60 30.24 24.25
CA SER A 12 2.89 29.94 25.51
C SER A 12 2.47 31.20 26.26
N LYS A 13 1.29 31.16 26.91
CA LYS A 13 0.87 32.18 27.87
C LYS A 13 1.35 31.78 29.26
N THR A 14 2.20 32.58 29.87
CA THR A 14 2.74 32.31 31.21
C THR A 14 2.15 33.29 32.22
N LEU A 15 1.57 32.75 33.29
CA LEU A 15 1.14 33.50 34.46
C LEU A 15 2.02 33.10 35.65
N MET A 16 2.62 34.08 36.31
CA MET A 16 3.47 33.86 37.49
C MET A 16 2.79 34.45 38.73
N PHE A 17 2.67 33.66 39.79
CA PHE A 17 2.27 34.12 41.12
C PHE A 17 3.51 34.28 42.00
N VAL A 18 3.61 35.42 42.68
CA VAL A 18 4.69 35.71 43.61
C VAL A 18 4.08 35.85 44.99
N GLN A 19 4.39 34.94 45.89
CA GLN A 19 3.95 34.99 47.27
C GLN A 19 5.08 35.57 48.13
N ILE A 20 4.75 36.59 48.93
CA ILE A 20 5.69 37.26 49.83
C ILE A 20 5.16 37.26 51.26
N SER A 21 6.06 37.32 52.23
CA SER A 21 5.74 37.42 53.66
C SER A 21 5.80 38.90 54.09
N PRO A 22 4.84 39.41 54.89
CA PRO A 22 4.88 40.78 55.40
C PRO A 22 5.81 40.96 56.61
N ASN A 23 6.50 39.90 57.04
CA ASN A 23 7.37 39.93 58.21
C ASN A 23 8.70 40.64 57.92
N GLU A 24 9.20 41.41 58.88
CA GLU A 24 10.45 42.16 58.74
C GLU A 24 11.67 41.23 58.63
N ASN A 25 11.61 40.06 59.25
CA ASN A 25 12.66 39.03 59.14
C ASN A 25 12.80 38.45 57.72
N ASP A 26 11.73 38.55 56.90
CA ASP A 26 11.69 37.99 55.54
C ASP A 26 11.95 39.08 54.48
N GLN A 27 12.41 40.26 54.88
CA GLN A 27 12.58 41.42 53.99
C GLN A 27 13.57 41.14 52.85
N SER A 28 14.68 40.44 53.12
CA SER A 28 15.67 40.09 52.10
C SER A 28 15.11 39.14 51.05
N GLU A 29 14.41 38.09 51.47
CA GLU A 29 13.79 37.10 50.57
C GLU A 29 12.63 37.69 49.76
N THR A 30 11.86 38.59 50.39
CA THR A 30 10.81 39.35 49.71
C THR A 30 11.39 40.22 48.59
N LEU A 31 12.50 40.91 48.87
CA LEU A 31 13.19 41.73 47.88
C LEU A 31 13.76 40.88 46.73
N CYS A 32 14.33 39.72 47.05
CA CYS A 32 14.81 38.76 46.05
C CYS A 32 13.69 38.28 45.12
N SER A 33 12.53 37.92 45.69
CA SER A 33 11.37 37.42 44.95
C SER A 33 10.77 38.46 44.02
N LEU A 34 10.64 39.71 44.49
CA LEU A 34 10.14 40.82 43.67
C LEU A 34 11.13 41.22 42.57
N ASN A 35 12.43 41.22 42.86
CA ASN A 35 13.46 41.50 41.86
C ASN A 35 13.47 40.46 40.75
N PHE A 36 13.29 39.19 41.10
CA PHE A 36 13.17 38.12 40.12
C PHE A 36 11.90 38.28 39.27
N ALA A 37 10.74 38.52 39.89
CA ALA A 37 9.49 38.73 39.19
C ALA A 37 9.52 39.93 38.24
N SER A 38 10.17 41.02 38.65
CA SER A 38 10.37 42.21 37.82
C SER A 38 11.18 41.89 36.56
N ARG A 39 12.27 41.12 36.70
CA ARG A 39 13.08 40.67 35.57
C ARG A 39 12.28 39.77 34.64
N VAL A 40 11.54 38.80 35.20
CA VAL A 40 10.69 37.87 34.42
C VAL A 40 9.59 38.61 33.67
N ARG A 41 8.98 39.65 34.28
CA ARG A 41 7.98 40.50 33.61
C ARG A 41 8.55 41.23 32.39
N GLY A 42 9.82 41.62 32.43
CA GLY A 42 10.53 42.26 31.31
C GLY A 42 10.96 41.29 30.21
N ILE A 43 10.81 39.97 30.41
CA ILE A 43 11.07 38.97 29.36
C ILE A 43 9.88 39.00 28.41
N GLU A 44 9.99 39.84 27.37
CA GLU A 44 9.07 39.83 26.25
C GLU A 44 9.33 38.58 25.38
N LEU A 45 8.67 37.48 25.73
CA LEU A 45 8.34 36.46 24.72
C LEU A 45 7.28 37.11 23.84
N GLY A 46 7.68 37.56 22.64
CA GLY A 46 6.80 38.24 21.71
C GLY A 46 5.45 37.53 21.59
N SER A 47 4.37 38.30 21.47
CA SER A 47 2.98 37.82 21.54
C SER A 47 2.83 36.44 20.91
N ALA A 48 2.24 35.50 21.66
CA ALA A 48 1.90 34.19 21.14
C ALA A 48 0.89 34.37 20.00
N LYS A 49 1.41 34.55 18.79
CA LYS A 49 0.62 34.68 17.59
C LYS A 49 0.31 33.25 17.22
N LYS A 50 -0.98 32.92 17.21
CA LYS A 50 -1.53 31.93 16.28
C LYS A 50 -1.19 32.38 14.85
N GLN A 51 0.07 32.29 14.46
CA GLN A 51 0.44 32.26 13.07
C GLN A 51 -0.06 30.89 12.64
N LEU A 52 -1.28 30.85 12.11
CA LEU A 52 -1.58 29.88 11.07
C LEU A 52 -0.54 30.18 10.00
N ASP A 53 0.58 29.46 10.06
CA ASP A 53 1.73 29.74 9.23
C ASP A 53 1.26 29.52 7.79
N ASN A 54 0.98 30.60 7.08
CA ASN A 54 0.33 30.55 5.77
C ASN A 54 1.20 29.72 4.79
N THR A 55 2.51 29.66 5.07
CA THR A 55 3.48 28.75 4.47
C THR A 55 3.22 27.27 4.77
N GLU A 56 2.91 26.87 6.00
CA GLU A 56 2.47 25.50 6.32
C GLU A 56 1.16 25.16 5.63
N LEU A 57 0.17 26.05 5.69
CA LEU A 57 -1.11 25.85 5.01
C LEU A 57 -0.93 25.67 3.49
N LEU A 58 -0.04 26.47 2.88
CA LEU A 58 0.28 26.36 1.45
C LEU A 58 1.01 25.05 1.14
N LYS A 59 1.96 24.62 1.98
CA LYS A 59 2.63 23.31 1.85
C LYS A 59 1.62 22.17 1.92
N TYR A 60 0.73 22.18 2.91
CA TYR A 60 -0.32 21.16 3.03
C TYR A 60 -1.23 21.14 1.82
N LYS A 61 -1.64 22.31 1.31
CA LYS A 61 -2.46 22.42 0.10
C LYS A 61 -1.74 21.85 -1.13
N GLN A 62 -0.46 22.14 -1.32
CA GLN A 62 0.35 21.58 -2.41
C GLN A 62 0.51 20.07 -2.30
N MET A 63 0.75 19.54 -1.09
CA MET A 63 0.82 18.10 -0.86
C MET A 63 -0.51 17.44 -1.23
N VAL A 64 -1.65 17.97 -0.75
CA VAL A 64 -2.98 17.42 -1.08
C VAL A 64 -3.21 17.39 -2.58
N GLU A 65 -2.83 18.44 -3.32
CA GLU A 65 -2.98 18.47 -4.77
C GLU A 65 -2.09 17.44 -5.47
N LYS A 66 -0.83 17.30 -5.03
CA LYS A 66 0.06 16.26 -5.53
C LYS A 66 -0.51 14.86 -5.29
N TRP A 67 -0.99 14.57 -4.07
CA TRP A 67 -1.59 13.29 -3.73
C TRP A 67 -2.85 12.99 -4.55
N LYS A 68 -3.67 14.01 -4.86
CA LYS A 68 -4.83 13.86 -5.76
C LYS A 68 -4.41 13.50 -7.18
N GLN A 69 -3.36 14.13 -7.71
CA GLN A 69 -2.83 13.82 -9.04
C GLN A 69 -2.22 12.41 -9.09
N ASP A 70 -1.43 12.05 -8.08
CA ASP A 70 -0.84 10.71 -7.96
C ASP A 70 -1.93 9.63 -7.82
N MET A 71 -2.98 9.88 -7.05
CA MET A 71 -4.14 8.98 -6.94
C MET A 71 -4.82 8.79 -8.29
N LYS A 72 -5.11 9.88 -9.00
CA LYS A 72 -5.72 9.81 -10.34
C LYS A 72 -4.85 9.00 -11.31
N GLY A 73 -3.53 9.19 -11.26
CA GLY A 73 -2.58 8.42 -12.08
C GLY A 73 -2.59 6.93 -11.74
N LYS A 74 -2.68 6.58 -10.45
CA LYS A 74 -2.83 5.18 -10.00
C LYS A 74 -4.17 4.58 -10.42
N ASP A 75 -5.27 5.33 -10.32
CA ASP A 75 -6.59 4.87 -10.76
C ASP A 75 -6.61 4.54 -12.27
N ASP A 76 -5.98 5.39 -13.10
CA ASP A 76 -5.83 5.12 -14.53
C ASP A 76 -4.95 3.89 -14.83
N GLN A 77 -3.92 3.65 -14.02
CA GLN A 77 -3.10 2.43 -14.14
C GLN A 77 -3.90 1.18 -13.74
N ILE A 78 -4.66 1.24 -12.65
CA ILE A 78 -5.53 0.15 -12.20
C ILE A 78 -6.53 -0.20 -13.30
N ARG A 79 -7.20 0.78 -13.89
CA ARG A 79 -8.16 0.56 -14.99
C ARG A 79 -7.52 -0.14 -16.19
N LYS A 80 -6.31 0.27 -16.61
CA LYS A 80 -5.57 -0.39 -17.70
C LYS A 80 -5.17 -1.82 -17.35
N MET A 81 -4.79 -2.07 -16.10
CA MET A 81 -4.48 -3.41 -15.62
C MET A 81 -5.73 -4.30 -15.63
N GLU A 82 -6.87 -3.80 -15.19
CA GLU A 82 -8.15 -4.51 -15.22
C GLU A 82 -8.57 -4.89 -16.65
N GLU A 83 -8.46 -3.95 -17.60
CA GLU A 83 -8.71 -4.22 -19.02
C GLU A 83 -7.79 -5.31 -19.59
N THR A 84 -6.50 -5.25 -19.24
CA THR A 84 -5.51 -6.25 -19.67
C THR A 84 -5.80 -7.62 -19.06
N MET A 85 -6.14 -7.66 -17.77
CA MET A 85 -6.49 -8.88 -17.06
C MET A 85 -7.72 -9.54 -17.68
N TYR A 86 -8.78 -8.78 -17.94
CA TYR A 86 -9.98 -9.28 -18.62
C TYR A 86 -9.64 -9.86 -20.01
N GLY A 87 -8.78 -9.19 -20.78
CA GLY A 87 -8.32 -9.68 -22.08
C GLY A 87 -7.51 -10.99 -21.98
N LEU A 88 -6.67 -11.13 -20.96
CA LEU A 88 -5.92 -12.36 -20.71
C LEU A 88 -6.83 -13.51 -20.26
N GLU A 89 -7.81 -13.24 -19.39
CA GLU A 89 -8.79 -14.23 -18.96
C GLU A 89 -9.61 -14.79 -20.14
N ALA A 90 -10.04 -13.92 -21.06
CA ALA A 90 -10.73 -14.35 -22.28
C ALA A 90 -9.87 -15.29 -23.14
N LYS A 91 -8.57 -14.96 -23.32
CA LYS A 91 -7.62 -15.80 -24.06
C LYS A 91 -7.36 -17.14 -23.36
N ILE A 92 -7.30 -17.17 -22.03
CA ILE A 92 -7.15 -18.41 -21.26
C ILE A 92 -8.37 -19.31 -21.48
N LYS A 93 -9.58 -18.78 -21.36
CA LYS A 93 -10.81 -19.54 -21.64
C LYS A 93 -10.86 -20.08 -23.06
N GLU A 94 -10.46 -19.28 -24.05
CA GLU A 94 -10.37 -19.72 -25.44
C GLU A 94 -9.36 -20.88 -25.59
N ARG A 95 -8.18 -20.76 -24.98
CA ARG A 95 -7.18 -21.83 -24.98
C ARG A 95 -7.69 -23.11 -24.30
N ASP A 96 -8.41 -23.01 -23.19
CA ASP A 96 -8.95 -24.16 -22.47
C ASP A 96 -9.98 -24.91 -23.31
N THR A 97 -10.85 -24.19 -24.01
CA THR A 97 -11.83 -24.81 -24.94
C THR A 97 -11.12 -25.52 -26.08
N LYS A 98 -10.10 -24.91 -26.70
CA LYS A 98 -9.29 -25.53 -27.76
C LYS A 98 -8.59 -26.79 -27.25
N ASN A 99 -8.00 -26.74 -26.05
CA ASN A 99 -7.34 -27.89 -25.44
C ASN A 99 -8.32 -29.05 -25.21
N LYS A 100 -9.52 -28.77 -24.70
CA LYS A 100 -10.55 -29.79 -24.53
C LYS A 100 -10.93 -30.45 -25.85
N THR A 101 -11.17 -29.66 -26.89
CA THR A 101 -11.48 -30.17 -28.24
C THR A 101 -10.33 -31.02 -28.81
N LEU A 102 -9.08 -30.60 -28.61
CA LEU A 102 -7.93 -31.38 -29.05
C LEU A 102 -7.81 -32.71 -28.30
N GLN A 103 -8.08 -32.73 -26.99
CA GLN A 103 -8.09 -33.97 -26.21
C GLN A 103 -9.18 -34.95 -26.68
N GLU A 104 -10.36 -34.45 -27.06
CA GLU A 104 -11.43 -35.28 -27.63
C GLU A 104 -11.01 -35.89 -28.97
N LYS A 105 -10.39 -35.10 -29.86
CA LYS A 105 -9.85 -35.61 -31.13
C LYS A 105 -8.76 -36.66 -30.94
N VAL A 106 -7.87 -36.48 -29.96
CA VAL A 106 -6.83 -37.46 -29.64
C VAL A 106 -7.47 -38.79 -29.25
N LYS A 107 -8.47 -38.78 -28.35
CA LYS A 107 -9.19 -39.99 -27.94
C LYS A 107 -9.89 -40.68 -29.11
N GLU A 108 -10.49 -39.91 -30.01
CA GLU A 108 -11.15 -40.45 -31.20
C GLU A 108 -10.15 -41.14 -32.14
N LEU A 109 -9.02 -40.49 -32.43
CA LEU A 109 -7.96 -41.08 -33.26
C LEU A 109 -7.34 -42.34 -32.63
N GLU A 110 -7.15 -42.34 -31.31
CA GLU A 110 -6.68 -43.53 -30.58
C GLU A 110 -7.67 -44.70 -30.71
N SER A 111 -8.97 -44.42 -30.62
CA SER A 111 -10.03 -45.42 -30.82
C SER A 111 -10.03 -45.96 -32.26
N GLN A 112 -9.95 -45.08 -33.26
CA GLN A 112 -9.85 -45.47 -34.67
C GLN A 112 -8.63 -46.36 -34.91
N LEU A 113 -7.46 -45.97 -34.40
CA LEU A 113 -6.24 -46.75 -34.51
C LEU A 113 -6.36 -48.13 -33.85
N LEU A 114 -7.06 -48.23 -32.72
CA LEU A 114 -7.32 -49.51 -32.05
C LEU A 114 -8.18 -50.44 -32.91
N VAL A 115 -9.20 -49.91 -33.58
CA VAL A 115 -10.07 -50.66 -34.50
C VAL A 115 -9.26 -51.16 -35.70
N GLU A 116 -8.52 -50.28 -36.37
CA GLU A 116 -7.64 -50.63 -37.49
C GLU A 116 -6.65 -51.75 -37.12
N ARG A 117 -5.99 -51.64 -35.94
CA ARG A 117 -5.10 -52.68 -35.43
C ARG A 117 -5.81 -54.01 -35.15
N LYS A 118 -7.08 -54.01 -34.75
CA LYS A 118 -7.88 -55.23 -34.56
C LYS A 118 -8.23 -55.88 -35.90
N LEU A 119 -8.71 -55.08 -36.86
CA LEU A 119 -9.04 -55.54 -38.20
C LEU A 119 -7.82 -56.12 -38.93
N ALA A 120 -6.68 -55.45 -38.86
CA ALA A 120 -5.43 -55.93 -39.44
C ALA A 120 -5.00 -57.30 -38.89
N ARG A 121 -5.13 -57.52 -37.57
CA ARG A 121 -4.85 -58.83 -36.95
C ARG A 121 -5.80 -59.91 -37.44
N GLN A 122 -7.10 -59.62 -37.45
CA GLN A 122 -8.13 -60.56 -37.89
C GLN A 122 -8.00 -60.93 -39.38
N ALA A 123 -7.46 -60.03 -40.22
CA ALA A 123 -7.22 -60.31 -41.64
C ALA A 123 -6.02 -61.25 -41.87
N VAL A 124 -5.01 -61.21 -40.99
CA VAL A 124 -3.80 -62.05 -41.09
C VAL A 124 -4.11 -63.50 -40.71
N ASP A 125 -4.98 -63.73 -39.71
CA ASP A 125 -5.26 -65.09 -39.21
C ASP A 125 -5.72 -66.07 -40.31
N PRO A 126 -6.76 -65.77 -41.12
CA PRO A 126 -7.19 -66.67 -42.21
C PRO A 126 -6.11 -66.90 -43.27
N ILE A 127 -5.27 -65.91 -43.53
CA ILE A 127 -4.16 -66.02 -44.49
C ILE A 127 -3.16 -67.04 -43.96
N VAL A 128 -2.72 -66.90 -42.71
CA VAL A 128 -1.79 -67.84 -42.06
C VAL A 128 -2.35 -69.26 -42.05
N TYR A 129 -3.63 -69.45 -41.68
CA TYR A 129 -4.28 -70.77 -41.71
C TYR A 129 -4.34 -71.36 -43.13
N ARG A 130 -4.58 -70.53 -44.15
CA ARG A 130 -4.63 -70.98 -45.55
C ARG A 130 -3.25 -71.40 -46.06
N TRP A 131 -2.19 -70.68 -45.69
CA TRP A 131 -0.81 -71.09 -45.99
C TRP A 131 -0.44 -72.41 -45.33
N PHE A 132 -0.81 -72.61 -44.06
CA PHE A 132 -0.52 -73.85 -43.33
C PHE A 132 -1.25 -75.08 -43.92
N ARG A 133 -2.45 -74.89 -44.51
CA ARG A 133 -3.20 -75.96 -45.16
C ARG A 133 -2.65 -76.36 -46.54
N LEU A 134 -1.90 -75.48 -47.20
CA LEU A 134 -1.33 -75.72 -48.53
C LEU A 134 0.08 -76.34 -48.49
N LEU A 135 0.68 -76.44 -47.30
CA LEU A 135 1.89 -77.20 -46.99
C LEU A 135 1.52 -78.62 -46.53
#